data_AF-A0A950M417-F1
#
_entry.id   AF-A0A950M417-F1
#
_cell.length_a   1.000
_cell.length_b   1.000
_cell.length_c   1.000
_cell.angle_alpha   90.00
_cell.angle_beta   90.00
_cell.angle_gamma   90.00
#
_symmetry.space_group_name_H-M   'P 1'
#
loop_
_entity.id
_entity.type
_entity.pdbx_description
1 polymer ?
#
loop_
_entity_poly.entity_id
_entity_poly.type
_entity_poly.pdbx_seq_one_letter_code
_entity_poly.pdbx_strand_id
1 'polypeptide(L)'
;MSRSTGCLHPLAVAALLACSWVLPAQAAASQMAANSAELRLGEYSCIGSGGQILIGLGFRALPGNKYVSLDNKDGGTYSYDADARTVTFVDGFLAGYVGENVEDSRFNIHGASCGPA
;
A
#
# COMPACT_ATOMS: atom_id res chain seq x y z
N MET A 1 24.60 36.05 -38.38
CA MET A 1 24.21 35.00 -37.41
C MET A 1 23.04 35.56 -36.59
N SER A 2 21.91 34.84 -36.57
CA SER A 2 20.64 34.98 -35.82
C SER A 2 20.22 36.38 -35.31
N ARG A 3 19.23 37.07 -35.91
CA ARG A 3 17.74 36.91 -35.87
C ARG A 3 17.04 37.23 -34.53
N SER A 4 16.05 38.12 -34.66
CA SER A 4 14.87 38.42 -33.79
C SER A 4 15.12 39.32 -32.58
N THR A 5 14.63 40.57 -32.44
CA THR A 5 13.39 41.29 -32.86
C THR A 5 12.09 40.80 -32.19
N GLY A 6 11.52 41.69 -31.35
CA GLY A 6 10.09 41.82 -31.02
C GLY A 6 9.62 41.05 -29.78
N CYS A 7 8.72 41.52 -28.91
CA CYS A 7 7.90 42.73 -28.85
C CYS A 7 7.48 42.96 -27.38
N LEU A 8 7.36 44.21 -26.97
CA LEU A 8 6.61 44.64 -25.78
C LEU A 8 5.09 44.43 -25.98
N HIS A 9 4.38 44.43 -24.83
CA HIS A 9 2.96 44.76 -24.60
C HIS A 9 1.95 43.59 -24.56
N PRO A 10 0.76 43.76 -23.95
CA PRO A 10 0.42 44.48 -22.70
C PRO A 10 -0.70 43.77 -21.86
N LEU A 11 -1.04 44.39 -20.72
CA LEU A 11 -2.37 44.53 -20.11
C LEU A 11 -3.50 43.52 -20.44
N ALA A 12 -3.98 42.88 -19.37
CA ALA A 12 -5.38 42.71 -18.98
C ALA A 12 -6.44 42.53 -20.09
N VAL A 13 -6.94 41.30 -20.22
CA VAL A 13 -8.27 41.02 -20.77
C VAL A 13 -9.16 40.57 -19.62
N ALA A 14 -10.14 41.42 -19.34
CA ALA A 14 -11.23 41.16 -18.42
C ALA A 14 -12.19 40.07 -18.94
N ALA A 15 -12.71 39.31 -17.99
CA ALA A 15 -14.07 38.77 -17.87
C ALA A 15 -14.79 38.25 -19.14
N LEU A 16 -15.29 37.01 -19.07
CA LEU A 16 -16.73 36.71 -18.88
C LEU A 16 -17.03 35.21 -19.12
N LEU A 17 -17.79 34.65 -18.18
CA LEU A 17 -18.87 33.67 -18.34
C LEU A 17 -18.67 32.45 -19.26
N ALA A 18 -18.62 31.25 -18.65
CA ALA A 18 -19.47 30.14 -19.09
C ALA A 18 -19.57 29.05 -18.03
N CYS A 19 -20.80 28.64 -17.73
CA CYS A 19 -21.15 27.42 -17.00
C CYS A 19 -20.28 26.25 -17.44
N SER A 20 -19.69 25.52 -16.50
CA SER A 20 -19.47 24.10 -16.71
C SER A 20 -19.28 23.33 -15.40
N TRP A 21 -20.34 22.58 -15.07
CA TRP A 21 -20.36 21.22 -14.53
C TRP A 21 -19.50 20.90 -13.30
N VAL A 22 -20.21 20.55 -12.23
CA VAL A 22 -19.78 19.71 -11.11
C VAL A 22 -18.75 18.67 -11.58
N LEU A 23 -17.50 18.80 -11.15
CA LEU A 23 -16.51 17.73 -11.28
C LEU A 23 -16.64 16.83 -10.03
N PRO A 24 -17.06 15.56 -10.18
CA PRO A 24 -16.98 14.62 -9.08
C PRO A 24 -15.52 14.38 -8.72
N ALA A 25 -15.28 14.19 -7.43
CA ALA A 25 -14.01 13.88 -6.82
C ALA A 25 -13.23 12.83 -7.62
N GLN A 26 -12.14 13.24 -8.26
CA GLN A 26 -11.11 12.32 -8.71
C GLN A 26 -10.39 11.79 -7.47
N ALA A 27 -10.94 10.72 -6.90
CA ALA A 27 -10.21 9.83 -6.02
C ALA A 27 -8.92 9.46 -6.74
N ALA A 28 -7.80 9.90 -6.18
CA ALA A 28 -6.48 9.41 -6.55
C ALA A 28 -6.40 7.93 -6.12
N ALA A 29 -7.04 7.05 -6.87
CA ALA A 29 -6.69 5.64 -6.89
C ALA A 29 -5.33 5.57 -7.58
N SER A 30 -4.30 5.87 -6.80
CA SER A 30 -2.92 5.59 -7.14
C SER A 30 -2.92 4.11 -7.53
N GLN A 31 -2.76 3.84 -8.82
CA GLN A 31 -2.37 2.53 -9.29
C GLN A 31 -1.03 2.25 -8.62
N MET A 32 -1.08 1.62 -7.44
CA MET A 32 0.09 1.18 -6.72
C MET A 32 0.71 0.13 -7.59
N ALA A 33 1.69 0.58 -8.37
CA ALA A 33 2.56 -0.24 -9.17
C ALA A 33 2.95 -1.47 -8.34
N ALA A 34 2.59 -2.63 -8.87
CA ALA A 34 2.98 -3.94 -8.37
C ALA A 34 4.51 -4.04 -8.43
N ASN A 35 5.18 -3.43 -7.46
CA ASN A 35 6.60 -3.55 -7.25
C ASN A 35 6.79 -4.71 -6.30
N SER A 36 6.93 -5.93 -6.84
CA SER A 36 7.60 -7.07 -6.17
C SER A 36 7.33 -7.26 -4.66
N ALA A 37 6.12 -6.91 -4.23
CA ALA A 37 5.62 -7.02 -2.87
C ALA A 37 4.49 -8.03 -2.94
N GLU A 38 4.90 -9.27 -2.72
CA GLU A 38 4.11 -10.47 -2.40
C GLU A 38 2.78 -10.30 -1.70
N LEU A 39 2.69 -9.35 -0.78
CA LEU A 39 1.44 -9.06 -0.10
C LEU A 39 0.82 -7.83 -0.77
N ARG A 40 -0.44 -7.96 -1.16
CA ARG A 40 -1.24 -6.84 -1.61
C ARG A 40 -1.21 -5.74 -0.55
N LEU A 41 -0.94 -4.50 -0.95
CA LEU A 41 -1.00 -3.38 -0.02
C LEU A 41 -2.40 -3.22 0.58
N GLY A 42 -2.48 -2.93 1.88
CA GLY A 42 -3.74 -2.78 2.58
C GLY A 42 -3.77 -3.50 3.92
N GLU A 43 -4.96 -3.56 4.51
CA GLU A 43 -5.20 -4.17 5.81
C GLU A 43 -5.37 -5.68 5.68
N TYR A 44 -4.79 -6.42 6.64
CA TYR A 44 -4.85 -7.86 6.77
C TYR A 44 -5.48 -8.20 8.11
N SER A 45 -6.52 -9.02 8.07
CA SER A 45 -7.10 -9.64 9.27
C SER A 45 -6.54 -11.05 9.43
N CYS A 46 -6.10 -11.38 10.64
CA CYS A 46 -5.63 -12.71 11.00
C CYS A 46 -6.58 -13.31 12.04
N ILE A 47 -7.15 -14.48 11.74
CA ILE A 47 -8.16 -15.16 12.56
C ILE A 47 -7.68 -16.59 12.85
N GLY A 48 -7.69 -17.00 14.11
CA GLY A 48 -7.30 -18.35 14.52
C GLY A 48 -6.90 -18.47 15.99
N SER A 49 -6.54 -19.68 16.42
CA SER A 49 -6.26 -20.06 17.82
C SER A 49 -4.77 -20.12 18.16
N GLY A 50 -3.92 -19.63 17.26
CA GLY A 50 -2.45 -19.65 17.33
C GLY A 50 -1.80 -18.81 18.44
N GLY A 51 -2.06 -19.12 19.70
CA GLY A 51 -1.27 -18.63 20.84
C GLY A 51 -1.21 -17.10 21.04
N GLN A 52 -0.27 -16.69 21.90
CA GLN A 52 -0.05 -15.33 22.40
C GLN A 52 0.31 -14.25 21.34
N ILE A 53 0.31 -14.58 20.05
CA ILE A 53 0.60 -13.66 18.94
C ILE A 53 -0.68 -12.92 18.54
N LEU A 54 -1.37 -12.28 19.48
CA LEU A 54 -2.37 -11.23 19.20
C LEU A 54 -3.27 -11.47 17.97
N ILE A 55 -3.78 -12.71 17.80
CA ILE A 55 -4.60 -13.08 16.64
C ILE A 55 -6.00 -12.52 16.87
N GLY A 56 -6.17 -11.28 16.44
CA GLY A 56 -7.42 -10.54 16.58
C GLY A 56 -7.35 -9.11 16.07
N LEU A 57 -6.14 -8.57 15.86
CA LEU A 57 -5.98 -7.20 15.35
C LEU A 57 -5.35 -7.14 13.95
N GLY A 58 -4.55 -8.11 13.50
CA GLY A 58 -4.01 -8.05 12.13
C GLY A 58 -2.95 -6.95 11.92
N PHE A 59 -2.68 -6.60 10.66
CA PHE A 59 -1.65 -5.62 10.28
C PHE A 59 -1.97 -4.95 8.94
N ARG A 60 -1.23 -3.90 8.58
CA ARG A 60 -1.32 -3.23 7.29
C ARG A 60 -0.03 -3.42 6.51
N ALA A 61 -0.12 -4.00 5.32
CA ALA A 61 0.98 -4.08 4.36
C ALA A 61 1.17 -2.73 3.67
N LEU A 62 2.43 -2.27 3.65
CA LEU A 62 2.88 -0.99 3.13
C LEU A 62 3.88 -1.19 1.98
N PRO A 63 4.09 -0.18 1.12
CA PRO A 63 5.08 -0.25 0.05
C PRO A 63 6.49 -0.58 0.57
N GLY A 64 7.27 -1.29 -0.26
CA GLY A 64 8.65 -1.64 0.05
C GLY A 64 8.78 -2.75 1.10
N ASN A 65 7.87 -3.73 1.06
CA ASN A 65 7.81 -4.89 1.95
C ASN A 65 7.82 -4.52 3.43
N LYS A 66 7.04 -3.50 3.77
CA LYS A 66 6.87 -3.02 5.15
C LYS A 66 5.50 -3.41 5.67
N TYR A 67 5.36 -3.52 6.97
CA TYR A 67 4.08 -3.68 7.62
C TYR A 67 4.02 -2.92 8.93
N VAL A 68 2.80 -2.62 9.38
CA VAL A 68 2.54 -1.94 10.66
C VAL A 68 1.29 -2.53 11.32
N SER A 69 1.24 -2.53 12.65
CA SER A 69 0.05 -2.87 13.41
C SER A 69 -1.11 -1.91 13.07
N LEU A 70 -2.36 -2.33 13.26
CA LEU A 70 -3.50 -1.48 12.90
C LEU A 70 -3.60 -0.19 13.73
N ASP A 71 -3.00 -0.16 14.92
CA ASP A 71 -2.88 1.02 15.76
C ASP A 71 -1.63 1.87 15.45
N ASN A 72 -0.85 1.50 14.43
CA ASN A 72 0.32 2.21 13.92
C ASN A 72 1.48 2.40 14.93
N LYS A 73 1.57 1.55 15.96
CA LYS A 73 2.58 1.68 17.03
C LYS A 73 3.82 0.82 16.82
N ASP A 74 3.67 -0.32 16.16
CA ASP A 74 4.74 -1.27 15.94
C ASP A 74 4.68 -1.80 14.50
N GLY A 75 5.82 -2.12 13.91
CA GLY A 75 5.90 -2.57 12.53
C GLY A 75 7.31 -2.99 12.16
N GLY A 76 7.44 -3.60 11.00
CA GLY A 76 8.69 -4.14 10.53
C GLY A 76 8.71 -4.35 9.03
N THR A 77 9.59 -5.25 8.60
CA THR A 77 9.73 -5.65 7.21
C THR A 77 9.39 -7.12 7.02
N TYR A 78 9.06 -7.49 5.79
CA TYR A 78 8.87 -8.87 5.38
C TYR A 78 9.60 -9.16 4.06
N SER A 79 9.69 -10.43 3.69
CA SER A 79 10.25 -10.89 2.41
C SER A 79 9.44 -12.03 1.83
N TYR A 80 9.33 -12.03 0.49
CA TYR A 80 8.71 -13.12 -0.28
C TYR A 80 9.70 -14.14 -0.72
N ASP A 81 9.30 -15.39 -0.56
CA ASP A 81 9.73 -16.45 -1.43
C ASP A 81 8.54 -16.96 -2.27
N ALA A 82 8.54 -16.60 -3.57
CA ALA A 82 7.50 -17.02 -4.50
C ALA A 82 7.59 -18.52 -4.85
N ASP A 83 8.79 -19.10 -4.80
CA ASP A 83 9.02 -20.51 -5.10
C ASP A 83 8.52 -21.38 -3.95
N ALA A 84 8.76 -20.96 -2.70
CA ALA A 84 8.29 -21.62 -1.49
C ALA A 84 6.85 -21.23 -1.11
N ARG A 85 6.30 -20.17 -1.71
CA ARG A 85 5.00 -19.57 -1.33
C ARG A 85 4.94 -19.21 0.15
N THR A 86 5.98 -18.51 0.63
CA THR A 86 6.11 -18.11 2.04
C THR A 86 6.47 -16.63 2.18
N VAL A 87 5.89 -16.00 3.20
CA VAL A 87 6.25 -14.65 3.65
C VAL A 87 7.05 -14.76 4.96
N THR A 88 8.26 -14.26 4.99
CA THR A 88 9.08 -14.22 6.22
C THR A 88 9.06 -12.82 6.81
N PHE A 89 8.61 -12.69 8.06
CA PHE A 89 8.63 -11.43 8.80
C PHE A 89 9.96 -11.27 9.54
N VAL A 90 10.67 -10.18 9.26
CA VAL A 90 12.07 -10.00 9.68
C VAL A 90 12.17 -9.22 10.98
N ASP A 91 11.40 -8.14 11.12
CA ASP A 91 11.43 -7.21 12.25
C ASP A 91 10.04 -6.94 12.80
N GLY A 92 9.93 -6.23 13.93
CA GLY A 92 8.68 -5.80 14.54
C GLY A 92 7.96 -6.91 15.31
N PHE A 93 6.68 -6.70 15.62
CA PHE A 93 5.88 -7.64 16.43
C PHE A 93 5.63 -9.00 15.77
N LEU A 94 5.83 -9.13 14.44
CA LEU A 94 5.79 -10.42 13.74
C LEU A 94 7.18 -11.00 13.45
N ALA A 95 8.27 -10.42 13.98
CA ALA A 95 9.63 -10.88 13.71
C ALA A 95 9.80 -12.38 14.00
N GLY A 96 10.41 -13.10 13.05
CA GLY A 96 10.69 -14.53 13.14
C GLY A 96 9.51 -15.44 12.80
N TYR A 97 8.33 -14.88 12.52
CA TYR A 97 7.24 -15.68 11.98
C TYR A 97 7.33 -15.83 10.47
N VAL A 98 6.86 -16.99 10.01
CA VAL A 98 6.73 -17.31 8.60
C VAL A 98 5.26 -17.55 8.32
N GLY A 99 4.72 -16.80 7.36
CA GLY A 99 3.44 -17.09 6.74
C GLY A 99 3.64 -18.13 5.64
N GLU A 100 2.89 -19.22 5.71
CA GLU A 100 2.96 -20.35 4.79
C GLU A 100 1.72 -20.39 3.91
N ASN A 101 1.80 -21.14 2.81
CA ASN A 101 0.69 -21.31 1.86
C ASN A 101 0.18 -19.97 1.29
N VAL A 102 1.11 -19.11 0.85
CA VAL A 102 0.75 -17.82 0.25
C VAL A 102 0.04 -18.05 -1.10
N GLU A 103 -1.25 -17.70 -1.14
CA GLU A 103 -2.11 -17.78 -2.33
C GLU A 103 -3.17 -16.68 -2.28
N ASP A 104 -3.37 -15.95 -3.39
CA ASP A 104 -4.35 -14.86 -3.50
C ASP A 104 -4.28 -13.84 -2.34
N SER A 105 -3.05 -13.50 -1.91
CA SER A 105 -2.79 -12.63 -0.75
C SER A 105 -3.31 -13.17 0.59
N ARG A 106 -3.58 -14.48 0.70
CA ARG A 106 -3.93 -15.19 1.94
C ARG A 106 -2.77 -16.10 2.33
N PHE A 107 -2.60 -16.35 3.62
CA PHE A 107 -1.56 -17.24 4.13
C PHE A 107 -1.89 -17.71 5.56
N ASN A 108 -1.18 -18.72 6.04
CA ASN A 108 -1.28 -19.22 7.40
C ASN A 108 -0.05 -18.85 8.20
N ILE A 109 -0.22 -18.34 9.42
CA ILE A 109 0.91 -17.98 10.29
C ILE A 109 0.61 -18.46 11.71
N HIS A 110 1.45 -19.36 12.21
CA HIS A 110 1.40 -19.85 13.59
C HIS A 110 -0.01 -20.30 14.07
N GLY A 111 -0.82 -20.92 13.19
CA GLY A 111 -2.20 -21.34 13.53
C GLY A 111 -3.30 -20.29 13.33
N ALA A 112 -2.95 -19.13 12.77
CA ALA A 112 -3.89 -18.15 12.22
C ALA A 112 -3.99 -18.28 10.70
N SER A 113 -5.15 -17.93 10.14
CA SER A 113 -5.31 -17.63 8.73
C SER A 113 -5.39 -16.12 8.54
N CYS A 114 -4.53 -15.56 7.71
CA CYS A 114 -4.48 -14.15 7.37
C CYS A 114 -4.94 -13.90 5.94
N GLY A 115 -5.58 -12.76 5.71
CA GLY A 115 -5.91 -12.29 4.37
C GLY A 115 -6.41 -10.85 4.38
N PRO A 116 -6.64 -10.25 3.20
CA PRO A 116 -7.09 -8.88 3.09
C PRO A 116 -8.42 -8.68 3.83
N ALA A 117 -8.52 -7.59 4.59
CA ALA A 117 -9.72 -7.17 5.32
C ALA A 117 -10.66 -6.31 4.47
#